data_AF-G5IGY4-F1
#
_entry.id   AF-G5IGY4-F1
#
_cell.length_a   1.000
_cell.length_b   1.000
_cell.length_c   1.000
_cell.angle_alpha   90.00
_cell.angle_beta   90.00
_cell.angle_gamma   90.00
#
_symmetry.space_group_name_H-M   'P 1'
#
loop_
_entity.id
_entity.type
_entity.pdbx_description
1 polymer ?
#
loop_
_entity_poly.entity_id
_entity_poly.type
_entity_poly.pdbx_seq_one_letter_code
_entity_poly.pdbx_strand_id
1 'polypeptide(L)'
;MEHVLNNEAEIDQRIYVFPTSAILENGKKISYFDYISSLKNEDCNRALKRIERRINMGDINRLIDEIPAVTEIQKDFYKVMISERKTKILDYSLEQLLKQE
;
A
#
# COMPACT_ATOMS: atom_id res chain seq x y z
N MET A 1 -8.64 16.35 -0.20
CA MET A 1 -8.76 14.96 -0.71
C MET A 1 -9.06 14.97 -2.19
N GLU A 2 -10.02 15.76 -2.65
CA GLU A 2 -10.33 15.95 -4.08
C GLU A 2 -9.12 16.26 -4.97
N HIS A 3 -8.23 17.19 -4.57
CA HIS A 3 -7.00 17.45 -5.33
C HIS A 3 -6.11 16.21 -5.50
N VAL A 4 -6.04 15.34 -4.49
CA VAL A 4 -5.24 14.11 -4.55
C VAL A 4 -5.92 13.09 -5.46
N LEU A 5 -7.23 12.91 -5.33
CA LEU A 5 -8.01 11.98 -6.15
C LEU A 5 -7.93 12.29 -7.66
N ASN A 6 -7.72 13.56 -8.01
CA ASN A 6 -7.65 14.03 -9.39
C ASN A 6 -6.22 14.25 -9.89
N ASN A 7 -5.20 13.81 -9.15
CA ASN A 7 -3.80 14.05 -9.51
C ASN A 7 -2.92 12.83 -9.19
N GLU A 8 -2.51 12.12 -10.25
CA GLU A 8 -1.65 10.94 -10.13
C GLU A 8 -0.33 11.23 -9.41
N ALA A 9 0.26 12.41 -9.60
CA ALA A 9 1.51 12.77 -8.92
C ALA A 9 1.31 12.90 -7.40
N GLU A 10 0.15 13.37 -6.95
CA GLU A 10 -0.19 13.46 -5.53
C GLU A 10 -0.45 12.07 -4.92
N ILE A 11 -1.00 11.14 -5.70
CA ILE A 11 -1.16 9.74 -5.33
C ILE A 11 0.22 9.10 -5.20
N ASP A 12 1.06 9.20 -6.24
CA ASP A 12 2.40 8.62 -6.28
C ASP A 12 3.29 9.15 -5.16
N GLN A 13 3.22 10.45 -4.85
CA GLN A 13 3.93 11.00 -3.71
C GLN A 13 3.51 10.32 -2.39
N ARG A 14 2.23 9.97 -2.25
CA ARG A 14 1.69 9.26 -1.09
C ARG A 14 1.91 7.74 -1.10
N ILE A 15 2.42 7.19 -2.21
CA ILE A 15 2.80 5.78 -2.32
C ILE A 15 4.30 5.61 -2.10
N TYR A 16 5.12 6.42 -2.80
CA TYR A 16 6.56 6.23 -2.89
C TYR A 16 7.38 7.13 -1.98
N VAL A 17 6.86 8.30 -1.56
CA VAL A 17 7.63 9.28 -0.78
C VAL A 17 7.21 9.30 0.68
N PHE A 18 5.91 9.36 0.98
CA PHE A 18 5.40 9.36 2.35
C PHE A 18 4.05 8.67 2.46
N PRO A 19 3.67 8.12 3.63
CA PRO A 19 4.44 8.02 4.86
C PRO A 19 5.57 6.99 4.74
N THR A 20 6.57 7.15 5.59
CA THR A 20 7.64 6.17 5.80
C THR A 20 7.41 5.44 7.12
N SER A 21 8.00 4.26 7.25
CA SER A 21 7.97 3.49 8.49
C SER A 21 8.65 4.26 9.63
N ALA A 22 8.17 4.04 10.86
CA ALA A 22 8.88 4.49 12.05
C ALA A 22 10.18 3.70 12.29
N ILE A 23 10.33 2.52 11.67
CA ILE A 23 11.54 1.70 11.73
C ILE A 23 12.64 2.39 10.93
N LEU A 24 13.84 2.41 11.52
CA LEU A 24 15.03 2.97 10.90
C LEU A 24 15.92 1.86 10.34
N GLU A 25 16.52 2.13 9.20
CA GLU A 25 17.64 1.37 8.65
C GLU A 25 18.77 2.35 8.36
N ASN A 26 19.96 2.09 8.93
CA ASN A 26 21.10 3.00 8.85
C ASN A 26 20.78 4.45 9.28
N GLY A 27 19.97 4.59 10.33
CA GLY A 27 19.56 5.89 10.88
C GLY A 27 18.52 6.66 10.05
N LYS A 28 17.99 6.09 8.98
CA LYS A 28 16.94 6.70 8.14
C LYS A 28 15.65 5.91 8.20
N LYS A 29 14.50 6.61 8.16
CA LYS A 29 13.19 5.95 8.08
C LYS A 29 13.08 5.14 6.80
N ILE A 30 12.53 3.94 6.93
CA ILE A 30 12.38 3.02 5.82
C ILE A 30 11.18 3.44 4.93
N SER A 31 11.39 3.51 3.63
CA SER A 31 10.32 3.59 2.63
C SER A 31 9.61 2.24 2.52
N TYR A 32 8.28 2.23 2.62
CA TYR A 32 7.51 0.98 2.52
C TYR A 32 7.67 0.32 1.16
N PHE A 33 7.61 1.11 0.09
CA PHE A 33 7.81 0.62 -1.27
C PHE A 33 9.21 0.04 -1.41
N ASP A 34 10.26 0.84 -1.21
CA ASP A 34 11.64 0.42 -1.45
C ASP A 34 12.02 -0.82 -0.64
N TYR A 35 11.57 -0.91 0.61
CA TYR A 35 11.91 -2.03 1.46
C TYR A 35 11.23 -3.33 1.02
N ILE A 36 9.91 -3.30 0.83
CA ILE A 36 9.14 -4.50 0.48
C ILE A 36 9.53 -4.96 -0.93
N SER A 37 9.72 -4.03 -1.88
CA SER A 37 10.08 -4.37 -3.25
C SER A 37 11.56 -4.75 -3.43
N SER A 38 12.44 -4.40 -2.49
CA SER A 38 13.85 -4.83 -2.53
C SER A 38 14.03 -6.33 -2.32
N LEU A 39 13.03 -7.00 -1.70
CA LEU A 39 13.03 -8.44 -1.40
C LEU A 39 14.24 -8.92 -0.57
N LYS A 40 14.99 -8.00 0.04
CA LYS A 40 16.24 -8.30 0.78
C LYS A 40 16.02 -9.06 2.09
N ASN A 41 14.79 -9.14 2.58
CA ASN A 41 14.45 -9.78 3.84
C ASN A 41 13.52 -10.97 3.58
N GLU A 42 14.05 -12.18 3.70
CA GLU A 42 13.32 -13.42 3.43
C GLU A 42 12.09 -13.61 4.32
N ASP A 43 12.16 -13.19 5.59
CA ASP A 43 11.03 -13.27 6.52
C ASP A 43 9.89 -12.35 6.08
N CYS A 44 10.24 -11.16 5.58
CA CYS A 44 9.30 -10.22 4.98
C CYS A 44 8.68 -10.80 3.71
N ASN A 45 9.48 -11.42 2.84
CA ASN A 45 9.00 -12.07 1.61
C ASN A 45 8.00 -13.20 1.91
N ARG A 46 8.28 -14.04 2.93
CA ARG A 46 7.34 -15.08 3.38
C ARG A 46 6.05 -14.48 3.96
N ALA A 47 6.16 -13.36 4.67
CA ALA A 47 4.99 -12.64 5.19
C ALA A 47 4.14 -12.04 4.06
N LEU A 48 4.77 -11.46 3.03
CA LEU A 48 4.10 -10.88 1.86
C LEU A 48 3.23 -11.93 1.17
N LYS A 49 3.81 -13.10 0.82
CA LYS A 49 3.06 -14.22 0.21
C LYS A 49 1.87 -14.69 1.05
N ARG A 50 2.04 -14.73 2.37
CA ARG A 50 1.00 -15.19 3.30
C ARG A 50 -0.15 -14.19 3.42
N ILE A 51 0.14 -12.90 3.41
CA ILE A 51 -0.84 -11.84 3.65
C ILE A 51 -1.58 -11.48 2.37
N GLU A 52 -0.90 -11.43 1.21
CA GLU A 52 -1.54 -11.04 -0.06
C GLU A 52 -2.76 -11.92 -0.36
N ARG A 53 -2.63 -13.25 -0.18
CA ARG A 53 -3.72 -14.23 -0.36
C ARG A 53 -4.94 -14.03 0.55
N ARG A 54 -4.84 -13.18 1.57
CA ARG A 54 -5.91 -12.88 2.54
C ARG A 54 -6.56 -11.52 2.27
N ILE A 55 -6.03 -10.73 1.34
CA ILE A 55 -6.55 -9.40 1.04
C ILE A 55 -7.76 -9.55 0.12
N ASN A 56 -8.95 -9.27 0.66
CA ASN A 56 -10.16 -9.14 -0.12
C ASN A 56 -10.54 -7.66 -0.26
N MET A 57 -10.28 -7.08 -1.43
CA MET A 57 -10.63 -5.68 -1.70
C MET A 57 -12.14 -5.42 -1.68
N GLY A 58 -12.98 -6.42 -1.98
CA GLY A 58 -14.43 -6.29 -1.90
C GLY A 58 -14.90 -6.08 -0.46
N ASP A 59 -14.36 -6.87 0.49
CA ASP A 59 -14.68 -6.73 1.91
C ASP A 59 -14.12 -5.43 2.50
N ILE A 60 -12.91 -5.04 2.09
CA ILE A 60 -12.30 -3.76 2.49
C ILE A 60 -13.14 -2.57 1.99
N ASN A 61 -13.57 -2.59 0.73
CA ASN A 61 -14.39 -1.52 0.17
C ASN A 61 -15.73 -1.42 0.88
N ARG A 62 -16.38 -2.56 1.18
CA ARG A 62 -17.62 -2.60 1.95
C ARG A 62 -17.43 -2.05 3.36
N LEU A 63 -16.34 -2.43 4.03
CA LEU A 63 -15.99 -1.88 5.34
C LEU A 63 -15.89 -0.35 5.30
N ILE A 64 -15.26 0.22 4.26
CA ILE A 64 -15.14 1.67 4.07
C ILE A 64 -16.51 2.33 3.84
N ASP A 65 -17.38 1.68 3.05
CA ASP A 65 -18.72 2.19 2.76
C ASP A 65 -19.61 2.28 4.01
N GLU A 66 -19.43 1.34 4.93
CA GLU A 66 -20.22 1.20 6.15
C GLU A 66 -19.71 2.08 7.32
N ILE A 67 -18.60 2.82 7.16
CA ILE A 67 -18.05 3.64 8.27
C ILE A 67 -19.00 4.81 8.57
N PRO A 68 -19.53 4.91 9.81
CA PRO A 68 -20.35 6.03 10.21
C PRO A 68 -19.53 7.32 10.27
N ALA A 69 -20.17 8.46 9.96
CA ALA A 69 -19.59 9.81 10.04
C ALA A 69 -18.38 10.09 9.13
N VAL A 70 -18.12 9.25 8.13
CA VAL A 70 -17.14 9.51 7.06
C VAL A 70 -17.87 10.04 5.82
N THR A 71 -17.38 11.15 5.28
CA THR A 71 -17.93 11.77 4.05
C THR A 71 -17.62 10.92 2.82
N GLU A 72 -18.43 11.03 1.76
CA GLU A 72 -18.20 10.29 0.52
C GLU A 72 -16.81 10.56 -0.08
N ILE A 73 -16.35 11.82 -0.07
CA ILE A 73 -15.01 12.17 -0.55
C ILE A 73 -13.88 11.51 0.26
N GLN A 74 -14.09 11.26 1.56
CA GLN A 74 -13.15 10.52 2.39
C GLN A 74 -13.17 9.03 2.07
N LYS A 75 -14.36 8.44 1.83
CA LYS A 75 -14.49 7.04 1.41
C LYS A 75 -13.77 6.81 0.09
N ASP A 76 -13.99 7.68 -0.90
CA ASP A 76 -13.30 7.63 -2.19
C ASP A 76 -11.79 7.71 -2.00
N PHE A 77 -11.33 8.67 -1.20
CA PHE A 77 -9.91 8.80 -0.88
C PHE A 77 -9.33 7.52 -0.25
N TYR A 78 -10.02 6.90 0.72
CA TYR A 78 -9.52 5.67 1.34
C TYR A 78 -9.49 4.50 0.38
N LYS A 79 -10.56 4.31 -0.42
CA LYS A 79 -10.62 3.23 -1.41
C LYS A 79 -9.50 3.37 -2.44
N VAL A 80 -9.30 4.57 -2.99
CA VAL A 80 -8.21 4.85 -3.94
C VAL A 80 -6.87 4.58 -3.27
N MET A 81 -6.57 5.20 -2.14
CA MET A 81 -5.26 5.04 -1.51
C MET A 81 -4.94 3.60 -1.07
N ILE A 82 -5.95 2.81 -0.66
CA ILE A 82 -5.75 1.41 -0.29
C ILE A 82 -5.54 0.54 -1.54
N SER A 83 -6.34 0.76 -2.60
CA SER A 83 -6.18 0.08 -3.88
C SER A 83 -4.81 0.35 -4.49
N GLU A 84 -4.39 1.62 -4.54
CA GLU A 84 -3.09 2.04 -5.05
C GLU A 84 -1.94 1.41 -4.25
N ARG A 85 -2.05 1.35 -2.91
CA ARG A 85 -1.05 0.67 -2.08
C ARG A 85 -1.00 -0.83 -2.32
N LYS A 86 -2.15 -1.49 -2.46
CA LYS A 86 -2.19 -2.93 -2.78
C LYS A 86 -1.45 -3.17 -4.10
N THR A 87 -1.83 -2.45 -5.16
CA THR A 87 -1.29 -2.65 -6.49
C THR A 87 0.19 -2.27 -6.59
N LYS A 88 0.52 -1.02 -6.24
CA LYS A 88 1.86 -0.45 -6.48
C LYS A 88 2.92 -0.93 -5.48
N ILE A 89 2.52 -1.41 -4.30
CA ILE A 89 3.46 -1.90 -3.29
C ILE A 89 3.39 -3.43 -3.18
N LEU A 90 2.24 -3.98 -2.79
CA LEU A 90 2.16 -5.40 -2.43
C LEU A 90 2.16 -6.31 -3.66
N ASP A 91 1.29 -6.05 -4.63
CA ASP A 91 1.13 -6.87 -5.83
C ASP A 91 2.39 -6.78 -6.69
N TYR A 92 2.90 -5.56 -6.90
CA TYR A 92 4.19 -5.34 -7.55
C TYR A 92 5.31 -6.15 -6.88
N SER A 93 5.49 -6.03 -5.56
CA SER A 93 6.56 -6.74 -4.87
C SER A 93 6.38 -8.27 -4.91
N LEU A 94 5.14 -8.75 -4.85
CA LEU A 94 4.85 -10.18 -4.96
C LEU A 94 5.15 -10.69 -6.37
N GLU A 95 4.78 -9.95 -7.42
CA GLU A 95 5.10 -10.29 -8.80
C GLU A 95 6.61 -10.38 -9.00
N GLN A 96 7.37 -9.42 -8.47
CA GLN A 96 8.83 -9.43 -8.54
C GLN A 96 9.43 -10.61 -7.77
N LEU A 97 8.86 -10.97 -6.63
CA LEU A 97 9.30 -12.12 -5.83
C LEU A 97 9.06 -13.44 -6.56
N LEU A 98 7.90 -13.61 -7.20
CA LEU A 98 7.57 -14.81 -7.95
C LEU A 98 8.43 -14.98 -9.22
N LYS A 99 8.96 -13.89 -9.78
CA LYS A 99 9.91 -13.95 -10.91
C LYS A 99 11.32 -14.43 -10.53
N GLN A 100 11.67 -14.39 -9.24
CA GLN A 100 12.97 -14.86 -8.75
C GLN A 100 12.99 -16.36 -8.42
N GLU A 101 11.82 -17.02 -8.47
CA GLU A 101 11.63 -18.45 -8.18
C GLU A 101 11.51 -19.27 -9.46
#